data_AF-A0A7V3L0H0-F1
#
_entry.id   AF-A0A7V3L0H0-F1
#
_cell.length_a   1.000
_cell.length_b   1.000
_cell.length_c   1.000
_cell.angle_alpha   90.00
_cell.angle_beta   90.00
_cell.angle_gamma   90.00
#
_symmetry.space_group_name_H-M   'P 1'
#
loop_
_entity.id
_entity.type
_entity.pdbx_description
1 polymer ?
#
loop_
_entity_poly.entity_id
_entity_poly.type
_entity_poly.pdbx_seq_one_letter_code
_entity_poly.pdbx_strand_id
1 'polypeptide(L)'
;MQEIIAQRVKILILVTAVLISFLAGILTLWLNLPKAFGGQLAPQMAQQGGRYQIAGCDSNSAWIIDTVLGDVFIIYANGKWKEVGSIMDEKKRIKK
;
A
#
# COMPACT_ATOMS: atom_id res chain seq x y z
N MET A 1 11.46 -40.70 -40.43
CA MET A 1 11.90 -40.71 -39.01
C MET A 1 12.24 -39.30 -38.50
N GLN A 2 13.04 -38.51 -39.24
CA GLN A 2 13.42 -37.13 -38.87
C GLN A 2 12.24 -36.15 -38.76
N GLU A 3 11.23 -36.25 -39.65
CA GLU A 3 10.05 -35.35 -39.61
C GLU A 3 9.17 -35.53 -38.37
N ILE A 4 9.02 -36.78 -37.90
CA ILE A 4 8.26 -37.10 -36.67
C ILE A 4 8.96 -36.51 -35.44
N ILE A 5 10.30 -36.52 -35.42
CA ILE A 5 11.10 -35.95 -34.35
C ILE A 5 10.95 -34.42 -34.36
N ALA A 6 11.07 -33.78 -35.53
CA ALA A 6 10.90 -32.34 -35.66
C ALA A 6 9.48 -31.88 -35.24
N GLN A 7 8.44 -32.66 -35.57
CA GLN A 7 7.07 -32.36 -35.17
C GLN A 7 6.86 -32.50 -33.65
N ARG A 8 7.44 -33.52 -33.01
CA ARG A 8 7.38 -33.70 -31.56
C ARG A 8 8.09 -32.59 -30.81
N VAL A 9 9.25 -32.14 -31.30
CA VAL A 9 10.00 -31.02 -30.73
C VAL A 9 9.20 -29.71 -30.81
N LYS A 10 8.57 -29.44 -31.97
CA LYS A 10 7.70 -28.25 -32.12
C LYS A 10 6.53 -28.27 -31.15
N ILE A 11 5.87 -29.42 -30.99
CA ILE A 11 4.76 -29.58 -30.03
C ILE A 11 5.25 -29.37 -28.59
N LEU A 12 6.40 -29.94 -28.22
CA LEU A 12 6.98 -29.78 -26.90
C LEU A 12 7.26 -28.31 -26.57
N ILE A 13 7.85 -27.57 -27.52
CA ILE A 13 8.15 -26.14 -27.35
C ILE A 13 6.85 -25.35 -27.14
N LEU A 14 5.81 -25.63 -27.94
CA LEU A 14 4.54 -24.92 -27.90
C LEU A 14 3.81 -25.18 -26.57
N VAL A 15 3.79 -26.42 -26.10
CA VAL A 15 3.20 -26.79 -24.79
C VAL A 15 3.95 -26.11 -23.64
N THR A 16 5.29 -26.08 -23.72
CA THR A 16 6.11 -25.44 -22.67
C THR A 16 5.89 -23.93 -22.63
N ALA A 17 5.77 -23.29 -23.80
CA ALA A 17 5.49 -21.86 -23.89
C ALA A 17 4.13 -21.50 -23.27
N VAL A 18 3.09 -22.28 -23.57
CA VAL A 18 1.75 -22.08 -22.99
C VAL A 18 1.76 -22.26 -21.47
N LEU A 19 2.46 -23.27 -20.95
CA LEU A 19 2.62 -23.51 -19.52
C LEU A 19 3.31 -22.34 -18.81
N ILE A 20 4.39 -21.80 -19.39
CA ILE A 20 5.10 -20.65 -18.82
C ILE A 20 4.22 -19.40 -18.82
N SER A 21 3.50 -19.13 -19.90
CA SER A 21 2.57 -18.00 -19.97
C SER A 21 1.43 -18.12 -18.96
N PHE A 22 0.89 -19.33 -18.76
CA PHE A 22 -0.15 -19.59 -17.77
C PHE A 22 0.36 -19.37 -16.34
N LEU A 23 1.54 -19.87 -16.01
CA LEU A 23 2.19 -19.67 -14.71
C LEU A 23 2.52 -18.19 -14.46
N ALA A 24 3.00 -17.46 -15.47
CA ALA A 24 3.27 -16.02 -15.38
C ALA A 24 1.97 -15.20 -15.20
N GLY A 25 0.88 -15.61 -15.83
CA GLY A 25 -0.44 -15.01 -15.65
C GLY A 25 -1.00 -15.22 -14.23
N ILE A 26 -0.87 -16.42 -13.69
CA ILE A 26 -1.24 -16.70 -12.29
C ILE A 26 -0.35 -15.90 -11.35
N LEU A 27 0.96 -15.85 -11.56
CA LEU A 27 1.87 -15.09 -10.71
C LEU A 27 1.55 -13.60 -10.72
N THR A 28 1.21 -13.01 -11.87
CA THR A 28 0.78 -11.60 -11.94
C THR A 28 -0.57 -11.36 -11.26
N LEU A 29 -1.50 -12.31 -11.30
CA LEU A 29 -2.75 -12.24 -10.51
C LEU A 29 -2.48 -12.27 -8.99
N TRP A 30 -1.54 -13.09 -8.54
CA TRP A 30 -1.14 -13.17 -7.13
C TRP A 30 -0.31 -11.96 -6.68
N LEU A 31 0.53 -11.39 -7.53
CA LEU A 31 1.30 -10.18 -7.24
C LEU A 31 0.46 -8.90 -7.31
N ASN A 32 -0.69 -8.93 -8.00
CA ASN A 32 -1.72 -7.88 -7.94
C ASN A 32 -2.64 -8.06 -6.72
N LEU A 33 -2.08 -8.46 -5.57
CA LEU A 33 -2.68 -8.08 -4.30
C LEU A 33 -2.85 -6.54 -4.33
N PRO A 34 -4.02 -5.99 -3.97
CA PRO A 34 -4.15 -4.55 -3.81
C PRO A 34 -3.01 -4.12 -2.91
N LYS A 35 -2.20 -3.15 -3.35
CA LYS A 35 -1.12 -2.58 -2.53
C LYS A 35 -1.73 -2.07 -1.24
N ALA A 36 -1.78 -2.93 -0.23
CA ALA A 36 -2.02 -2.54 1.14
C ALA A 36 -0.80 -1.69 1.49
N PHE A 37 -1.00 -0.37 1.43
CA PHE A 37 0.00 0.68 1.63
C PHE A 37 1.15 0.71 0.59
N GLY A 38 1.03 1.60 -0.41
CA GLY A 38 2.17 1.99 -1.26
C GLY A 38 1.89 2.12 -2.77
N GLY A 39 0.63 2.05 -3.20
CA GLY A 39 0.23 2.37 -4.57
C GLY A 39 -0.18 3.83 -4.66
N GLN A 40 0.68 4.68 -5.25
CA GLN A 40 0.37 6.08 -5.57
C GLN A 40 -0.53 6.79 -4.54
N LEU A 41 -0.18 6.70 -3.26
CA LEU A 41 -0.63 7.67 -2.28
C LEU A 41 0.27 8.91 -2.45
N ALA A 42 0.11 9.59 -3.57
CA ALA A 42 0.29 11.02 -3.57
C ALA A 42 -1.13 11.60 -3.49
N PRO A 43 -1.70 11.79 -2.29
CA PRO A 43 -2.45 13.01 -2.16
C PRO A 43 -1.42 14.12 -2.38
N GLN A 44 -1.71 15.02 -3.31
CA GLN A 44 -1.14 16.36 -3.31
C GLN A 44 -1.55 17.02 -1.98
N MET A 45 -0.92 16.63 -0.88
CA MET A 45 -0.81 17.49 0.27
C MET A 45 0.55 18.12 0.13
N ALA A 46 0.52 19.43 -0.10
CA ALA A 46 1.69 20.27 -0.16
C ALA A 46 2.71 19.79 0.87
N GLN A 47 3.93 19.57 0.42
CA GLN A 47 5.10 19.40 1.25
C GLN A 47 5.40 20.74 1.96
N GLN A 48 4.45 21.24 2.75
CA GLN A 48 4.65 22.29 3.72
C GLN A 48 5.24 21.63 4.95
N GLY A 49 6.57 21.41 4.95
CA GLY A 49 7.48 21.40 6.11
C GLY A 49 7.07 20.74 7.44
N GLY A 50 5.99 19.97 7.51
CA GLY A 50 5.45 19.41 8.73
C GLY A 50 6.18 18.14 9.08
N ARG A 51 6.73 18.08 10.30
CA ARG A 51 7.23 16.84 10.87
C ARG A 51 6.04 16.13 11.49
N TYR A 52 5.53 15.09 10.81
CA TYR A 52 4.42 14.30 11.33
C TYR A 52 4.92 13.01 11.98
N GLN A 53 4.34 12.64 13.12
CA GLN A 53 4.46 11.30 13.70
C GLN A 53 3.16 10.54 13.47
N ILE A 54 3.26 9.28 13.07
CA ILE A 54 2.12 8.44 12.75
C ILE A 54 2.17 7.20 13.65
N ALA A 55 1.06 6.89 14.30
CA ALA A 55 0.91 5.69 15.14
C ALA A 55 -0.39 4.97 14.79
N GLY A 56 -0.36 3.63 14.76
CA GLY A 56 -1.59 2.85 14.54
C GLY A 56 -2.59 3.06 15.69
N CYS A 57 -3.87 3.24 15.36
CA CYS A 57 -4.95 3.30 16.34
C CYS A 57 -5.69 1.95 16.40
N ASP A 58 -6.19 1.48 15.26
CA ASP A 58 -6.81 0.17 15.08
C ASP A 58 -6.57 -0.35 13.64
N SER A 59 -7.26 -1.42 13.25
CA SER A 59 -7.12 -2.02 11.91
C SER A 59 -7.55 -1.09 10.77
N ASN A 60 -8.32 -0.04 11.05
CA ASN A 60 -8.94 0.85 10.09
C ASN A 60 -8.61 2.33 10.33
N SER A 61 -7.68 2.65 11.23
CA SER A 61 -7.36 4.03 11.56
C SER A 61 -5.95 4.21 12.13
N ALA A 62 -5.42 5.42 11.96
CA ALA A 62 -4.13 5.83 12.50
C ALA A 62 -4.20 7.25 13.06
N TRP A 63 -3.42 7.47 14.11
CA TRP A 63 -3.14 8.79 14.67
C TRP A 63 -2.08 9.49 13.84
N ILE A 64 -2.30 10.77 13.57
CA ILE A 64 -1.35 11.67 12.93
C ILE A 64 -1.13 12.84 13.87
N ILE A 65 0.11 13.03 14.30
CA ILE A 65 0.51 14.11 15.21
C ILE A 65 1.41 15.07 14.43
N ASP A 66 0.96 16.32 14.27
CA ASP A 66 1.84 17.40 13.84
C ASP A 66 2.79 17.73 14.99
N THR A 67 4.07 17.39 14.85
CA THR A 67 5.05 17.63 15.92
C THR A 67 5.54 19.08 15.99
N VAL A 68 5.16 19.92 15.02
CA VAL A 68 5.47 21.35 15.00
C VAL A 68 4.38 22.13 15.73
N LEU A 69 3.13 21.91 15.36
CA LEU A 69 1.97 22.62 15.93
C LEU A 69 1.39 21.93 17.17
N GLY A 70 1.61 20.61 17.28
CA GLY A 70 1.04 19.78 18.35
C GLY A 70 -0.37 19.26 18.05
N ASP A 71 -0.90 19.53 16.86
CA ASP A 71 -2.25 19.11 16.48
C ASP A 71 -2.32 17.61 16.20
N VAL A 72 -3.45 17.01 16.57
CA VAL A 72 -3.69 15.57 16.52
C VAL A 72 -4.91 15.29 15.68
N PHE A 73 -4.70 14.45 14.67
CA PHE A 73 -5.73 13.99 13.74
C PHE A 73 -5.83 12.46 13.80
N ILE A 74 -7.00 11.94 13.44
CA ILE A 74 -7.20 10.54 13.08
C ILE A 74 -7.51 10.47 11.59
N ILE A 75 -6.79 9.61 10.89
CA ILE A 75 -7.14 9.20 9.53
C ILE A 75 -7.78 7.81 9.57
N TYR A 76 -8.83 7.61 8.79
CA TYR A 76 -9.50 6.33 8.63
C TYR A 76 -9.14 5.69 7.28
N ALA A 77 -9.23 4.36 7.19
CA ALA A 77 -8.96 3.59 5.98
C ALA A 77 -9.89 3.95 4.81
N ASN A 78 -11.06 4.53 5.08
CA ASN A 78 -11.98 5.07 4.07
C ASN A 78 -11.58 6.47 3.56
N GLY A 79 -10.40 6.98 3.96
CA GLY A 79 -9.89 8.29 3.55
C GLY A 79 -10.50 9.48 4.29
N LYS A 80 -11.39 9.26 5.26
CA LYS A 80 -11.92 10.34 6.12
C LYS A 80 -10.88 10.77 7.15
N TRP A 81 -10.93 12.05 7.51
CA TRP A 81 -10.09 12.65 8.54
C TRP A 81 -10.95 13.22 9.65
N LYS A 82 -10.45 13.14 10.88
CA LYS A 82 -11.08 13.76 12.05
C LYS A 82 -10.01 14.47 12.88
N GLU A 83 -10.22 15.74 13.14
CA GLU A 83 -9.43 16.47 14.13
C GLU A 83 -9.85 16.04 15.54
N VAL A 84 -8.87 15.74 16.39
CA VAL A 84 -9.12 15.26 17.75
C VAL A 84 -8.73 16.31 18.79
N GLY A 85 -7.80 17.20 18.45
CA GLY A 85 -7.42 18.33 19.28
C GLY A 85 -5.92 18.58 19.22
N SER A 86 -5.35 19.19 20.26
CA SER A 86 -3.93 19.52 20.33
C SER A 86 -3.28 19.00 21.61
N ILE A 87 -2.10 18.39 21.48
CA ILE A 87 -1.25 17.98 22.61
C ILE A 87 -0.91 19.18 23.50
N MET A 88 -0.82 20.37 22.92
CA MET A 88 -0.48 21.59 23.65
C MET A 88 -1.58 21.99 24.65
N ASP A 89 -2.84 21.74 24.31
CA ASP A 89 -3.97 22.01 25.20
C ASP A 89 -4.08 20.96 26.29
N GLU A 90 -3.85 19.70 25.95
CA GLU A 90 -3.84 18.61 26.91
C GLU A 90 -2.72 18.79 27.95
N LYS A 91 -1.54 19.23 27.52
CA LYS A 91 -0.42 19.58 28.43
C LYS A 91 -0.78 20.70 29.40
N LYS A 92 -1.58 21.70 28.98
CA LYS A 92 -2.04 22.77 29.88
C LYS A 92 -3.04 22.25 30.90
N ARG A 93 -3.91 21.32 30.52
CA ARG A 93 -4.91 20.70 31.41
C ARG A 93 -4.26 19.94 32.57
N ILE A 94 -3.25 19.12 32.29
CA ILE A 94 -2.55 18.29 33.30
C ILE A 94 -1.77 19.13 34.31
N LYS A 95 -1.38 20.37 33.96
CA LYS A 95 -0.62 21.26 34.85
C LYS A 95 -1.46 21.99 35.90
N LYS A 96 -2.79 21.90 35.84
CA LYS A 96 -3.69 22.41 36.88
C LYS A 96 -3.89 21.37 37.97
#